data_AF-A0A2R4XNQ9-F1
#
_entry.id   AF-A0A2R4XNQ9-F1
#
_cell.length_a   1.000
_cell.length_b   1.000
_cell.length_c   1.000
_cell.angle_alpha   90.00
_cell.angle_beta   90.00
_cell.angle_gamma   90.00
#
_symmetry.space_group_name_H-M   'P 1'
#
loop_
_entity.id
_entity.type
_entity.pdbx_description
1 polymer ?
#
loop_
_entity_poly.entity_id
_entity_poly.type
_entity_poly.pdbx_seq_one_letter_code
_entity_poly.pdbx_strand_id
1 'polypeptide(L)'
;MTDVNKTDAGIDRRAFVKSLVQACPDALIVAGLGSSTYDLYAAGDRPNNFYLWGAMGGAAAIGLGLALAQPERDIIVLTGDGEQLMGLGMLATTGAQQPANLTIVVLDNGHFGETGMQHSHTSLGTDLVALAKATSFKQALLIDNAAGVNQIQSAVSGRTGPALFQVKVRAEELPRALPMRDGVQIKNRFRAELGFEPI
;
A
#
# COMPACT_ATOMS: atom_id res chain seq x y z
N MET A 1 32.77 19.21 0.28
CA MET A 1 33.13 19.05 -1.15
C MET A 1 33.87 17.73 -1.22
N THR A 2 33.43 16.65 -1.87
CA THR A 2 32.36 16.31 -2.83
C THR A 2 32.17 14.79 -2.59
N ASP A 3 30.97 14.26 -2.42
CA ASP A 3 30.14 13.81 -3.55
C ASP A 3 28.66 13.78 -3.16
N VAL A 4 27.95 14.81 -3.61
CA VAL A 4 26.49 14.75 -3.81
C VAL A 4 26.31 14.29 -5.24
N ASN A 5 26.23 12.96 -5.46
CA ASN A 5 25.62 12.31 -6.63
C ASN A 5 25.68 10.78 -6.50
N LYS A 6 25.07 10.23 -5.44
CA LYS A 6 24.40 8.93 -5.60
C LYS A 6 23.04 9.27 -6.20
N THR A 7 22.88 9.05 -7.50
CA THR A 7 21.54 8.90 -8.09
C THR A 7 20.82 7.83 -7.28
N ASP A 8 19.83 8.23 -6.49
CA ASP A 8 19.09 7.32 -5.62
C ASP A 8 18.40 6.26 -6.49
N ALA A 9 18.87 5.02 -6.41
CA ALA A 9 18.53 3.92 -7.32
C ALA A 9 17.12 3.33 -7.07
N GLY A 10 16.20 4.15 -6.58
CA GLY A 10 14.82 3.78 -6.29
C GLY A 10 13.85 4.20 -7.40
N ILE A 11 12.68 3.58 -7.39
CA ILE A 11 11.54 3.95 -8.23
C ILE A 11 10.99 5.31 -7.78
N ASP A 12 10.56 6.15 -8.73
CA ASP A 12 9.75 7.34 -8.43
C ASP A 12 8.38 6.92 -7.88
N ARG A 13 8.16 7.25 -6.61
CA ARG A 13 7.00 6.76 -5.86
C ARG A 13 5.67 7.25 -6.45
N ARG A 14 5.60 8.49 -6.94
CA ARG A 14 4.36 9.07 -7.50
C ARG A 14 4.04 8.51 -8.86
N ALA A 15 5.03 8.40 -9.72
CA ALA A 15 4.86 7.81 -11.05
C ALA A 15 4.43 6.34 -10.94
N PHE A 16 4.99 5.61 -9.96
CA PHE A 16 4.61 4.23 -9.68
C PHE A 16 3.16 4.11 -9.20
N VAL A 17 2.77 4.89 -8.18
CA VAL A 17 1.39 4.86 -7.65
C VAL A 17 0.39 5.28 -8.73
N LYS A 18 0.70 6.29 -9.54
CA LYS A 18 -0.15 6.68 -10.68
C LYS A 18 -0.34 5.55 -11.67
N SER A 19 0.75 4.88 -12.06
CA SER A 19 0.69 3.72 -12.96
C SER A 19 -0.11 2.57 -12.36
N LEU A 20 0.03 2.30 -11.06
CA LEU A 20 -0.74 1.28 -10.34
C LEU A 20 -2.25 1.58 -10.37
N VAL A 21 -2.65 2.81 -10.07
CA VAL A 21 -4.06 3.24 -10.11
C VAL A 21 -4.64 3.10 -11.51
N GLN A 22 -3.88 3.46 -12.54
CA GLN A 22 -4.29 3.31 -13.94
C GLN A 22 -4.42 1.84 -14.38
N ALA A 23 -3.53 0.97 -13.90
CA ALA A 23 -3.55 -0.46 -14.19
C ALA A 23 -4.70 -1.19 -13.48
N CYS A 24 -5.20 -0.65 -12.36
CA CYS A 24 -6.25 -1.23 -11.51
C CYS A 24 -7.41 -0.23 -11.30
N PRO A 25 -8.15 0.15 -12.36
CA PRO A 25 -9.13 1.24 -12.31
C PRO A 25 -10.37 0.94 -11.45
N ASP A 26 -10.69 -0.33 -11.20
CA ASP A 26 -11.87 -0.73 -10.41
C ASP A 26 -11.53 -1.16 -8.98
N ALA A 27 -10.23 -1.32 -8.68
CA ALA A 27 -9.76 -1.80 -7.39
C ALA A 27 -10.09 -0.80 -6.28
N LEU A 28 -10.50 -1.35 -5.14
CA LEU A 28 -10.69 -0.63 -3.89
C LEU A 28 -9.32 -0.49 -3.21
N ILE A 29 -8.85 0.75 -3.04
CA ILE A 29 -7.52 1.02 -2.49
C ILE A 29 -7.63 1.60 -1.08
N VAL A 30 -7.06 0.90 -0.11
CA VAL A 30 -6.86 1.40 1.25
C VAL A 30 -5.44 1.95 1.34
N ALA A 31 -5.30 3.27 1.43
CA ALA A 31 -4.03 3.91 1.68
C ALA A 31 -3.75 4.03 3.17
N GLY A 32 -2.57 3.58 3.57
CA GLY A 32 -2.02 3.79 4.89
C GLY A 32 -1.61 5.25 5.15
N LEU A 33 -1.35 5.55 6.42
CA LEU A 33 -0.95 6.87 6.92
C LEU A 33 0.37 7.34 6.29
N GLY A 34 0.42 8.63 5.93
CA GLY A 34 1.63 9.29 5.41
C GLY A 34 1.74 9.22 3.89
N SER A 35 2.94 8.93 3.38
CA SER A 35 3.27 9.05 1.95
C SER A 35 2.32 8.30 1.02
N SER A 36 1.90 7.09 1.37
CA SER A 36 0.94 6.30 0.59
C SER A 36 -0.39 7.04 0.36
N THR A 37 -0.91 7.74 1.37
CA THR A 37 -2.12 8.56 1.26
C THR A 37 -1.90 9.76 0.34
N TYR A 38 -0.77 10.45 0.47
CA TYR A 38 -0.47 11.60 -0.38
C TYR A 38 -0.30 11.23 -1.85
N ASP A 39 0.38 10.12 -2.12
CA ASP A 39 0.66 9.71 -3.49
C ASP A 39 -0.56 9.09 -4.16
N LEU A 40 -1.42 8.38 -3.40
CA LEU A 40 -2.71 7.92 -3.91
C LEU A 40 -3.61 9.11 -4.27
N TYR A 41 -3.66 10.15 -3.44
CA TYR A 41 -4.43 11.35 -3.75
C TYR A 41 -3.84 12.11 -4.95
N ALA A 42 -2.51 12.22 -5.04
CA ALA A 42 -1.83 12.83 -6.20
C ALA A 42 -2.04 12.04 -7.51
N ALA A 43 -2.25 10.73 -7.43
CA ALA A 43 -2.61 9.88 -8.56
C ALA A 43 -4.05 10.06 -9.05
N GLY A 44 -4.89 10.75 -8.28
CA GLY A 44 -6.29 11.05 -8.58
C GLY A 44 -7.22 10.55 -7.48
N ASP A 45 -7.98 11.47 -6.87
CA ASP A 45 -9.03 11.10 -5.92
C ASP A 45 -10.21 10.43 -6.62
N ARG A 46 -10.71 9.35 -6.01
CA ARG A 46 -11.88 8.59 -6.48
C ARG A 46 -12.61 7.97 -5.29
N PRO A 47 -13.90 7.65 -5.42
CA PRO A 47 -14.68 7.01 -4.35
C PRO A 47 -14.06 5.69 -3.84
N ASN A 48 -13.37 4.96 -4.71
CA ASN A 48 -12.69 3.70 -4.43
C ASN A 48 -11.38 3.88 -3.62
N ASN A 49 -10.99 5.10 -3.28
CA ASN A 49 -9.83 5.38 -2.43
C ASN A 49 -10.29 5.63 -0.98
N PHE A 50 -9.78 4.84 -0.06
CA PHE A 50 -9.94 5.02 1.38
C PHE A 50 -8.63 5.51 2.00
N TYR A 51 -8.64 6.72 2.55
CA TYR A 51 -7.47 7.32 3.20
C TYR A 51 -7.54 7.08 4.71
N LEU A 52 -6.70 6.18 5.23
CA LEU A 52 -6.69 5.86 6.65
C LEU A 52 -5.85 6.87 7.43
N TRP A 53 -6.54 7.74 8.17
CA TRP A 53 -5.91 8.71 9.06
C TRP A 53 -5.86 8.20 10.51
N GLY A 54 -4.80 8.57 11.23
CA GLY A 54 -4.72 8.39 12.69
C GLY A 54 -4.58 6.94 13.20
N ALA A 55 -4.37 5.97 12.31
CA ALA A 55 -4.28 4.55 12.65
C ALA A 55 -3.13 3.86 11.90
N MET A 56 -1.90 4.31 12.16
CA MET A 56 -0.71 3.67 11.59
C MET A 56 -0.65 2.19 11.99
N GLY A 57 -0.48 1.32 10.99
CA GLY A 57 -0.48 -0.13 11.12
C GLY A 57 -1.84 -0.75 10.80
N GLY A 58 -2.88 0.08 10.61
CA GLY A 58 -4.25 -0.38 10.38
C GLY A 58 -4.59 -0.70 8.93
N ALA A 59 -3.82 -0.23 7.94
CA ALA A 59 -4.18 -0.38 6.53
C ALA A 59 -4.35 -1.84 6.11
N ALA A 60 -3.44 -2.73 6.53
CA ALA A 60 -3.52 -4.17 6.26
C ALA A 60 -4.74 -4.82 6.93
N ALA A 61 -5.11 -4.38 8.14
CA ALA A 61 -6.30 -4.88 8.84
C ALA A 61 -7.60 -4.49 8.13
N ILE A 62 -7.72 -3.23 7.71
CA ILE A 62 -8.87 -2.75 6.94
C ILE A 62 -8.95 -3.47 5.58
N GLY A 63 -7.82 -3.59 4.89
CA GLY A 63 -7.75 -4.31 3.62
C GLY A 63 -8.20 -5.77 3.74
N LEU A 64 -7.76 -6.48 4.78
CA LEU A 64 -8.23 -7.85 5.04
C LEU A 64 -9.73 -7.91 5.31
N GLY A 65 -10.24 -7.01 6.16
CA GLY A 65 -11.68 -6.95 6.45
C GLY A 65 -12.52 -6.70 5.18
N LEU A 66 -12.06 -5.79 4.33
CA LEU A 66 -12.70 -5.53 3.04
C LEU A 66 -12.63 -6.74 2.11
N ALA A 67 -11.48 -7.39 2.00
CA ALA A 67 -11.31 -8.56 1.14
C ALA A 67 -12.27 -9.70 1.52
N LEU A 68 -12.43 -9.93 2.83
CA LEU A 68 -13.37 -10.93 3.36
C LEU A 68 -14.84 -10.53 3.18
N ALA A 69 -15.16 -9.24 3.34
CA ALA A 69 -16.53 -8.74 3.21
C ALA A 69 -16.98 -8.54 1.74
N GLN A 70 -16.03 -8.34 0.83
CA GLN A 70 -16.26 -8.02 -0.59
C GLN A 70 -15.44 -8.97 -1.48
N PRO A 71 -15.69 -10.30 -1.45
CA PRO A 71 -14.85 -11.30 -2.14
C PRO A 71 -14.78 -11.12 -3.66
N GLU A 72 -15.78 -10.43 -4.24
CA GLU A 72 -15.87 -10.17 -5.68
C GLU A 72 -15.14 -8.88 -6.13
N ARG A 73 -14.62 -8.08 -5.19
CA ARG A 73 -13.92 -6.82 -5.48
C ARG A 73 -12.42 -6.99 -5.30
N ASP A 74 -11.64 -6.36 -6.16
CA ASP A 74 -10.19 -6.32 -6.02
C ASP A 74 -9.79 -5.33 -4.92
N ILE A 75 -9.02 -5.79 -3.93
CA ILE A 75 -8.57 -4.98 -2.80
C ILE A 75 -7.06 -4.78 -2.87
N ILE A 76 -6.65 -3.52 -2.85
CA ILE A 76 -5.24 -3.13 -2.75
C ILE A 76 -5.03 -2.38 -1.44
N VAL A 77 -4.08 -2.84 -0.63
CA VAL A 77 -3.54 -2.05 0.48
C VAL A 77 -2.30 -1.35 -0.05
N LEU A 78 -2.30 -0.02 -0.06
CA LEU A 78 -1.13 0.79 -0.41
C LEU A 78 -0.56 1.40 0.87
N THR A 79 0.59 0.94 1.31
CA THR A 79 1.17 1.31 2.62
C THR A 79 2.64 1.67 2.51
N GLY A 80 3.19 2.38 3.50
CA GLY A 80 4.64 2.48 3.69
C GLY A 80 5.21 1.27 4.42
N ASP A 81 6.52 1.07 4.33
CA ASP A 81 7.27 0.06 5.09
C ASP A 81 7.17 0.28 6.60
N GLY A 82 7.35 1.52 7.07
CA GLY A 82 7.22 1.86 8.49
C GLY A 82 5.84 1.54 9.05
N GLU A 83 4.79 1.75 8.27
CA GLU A 83 3.43 1.40 8.66
C GLU A 83 3.20 -0.12 8.66
N GLN A 84 3.65 -0.82 7.63
CA GLN A 84 3.51 -2.28 7.56
C GLN A 84 4.25 -2.98 8.71
N LEU A 85 5.37 -2.41 9.17
CA LEU A 85 6.10 -2.87 10.35
C LEU A 85 5.30 -2.72 11.65
N MET A 86 4.50 -1.66 11.80
CA MET A 86 3.59 -1.54 12.94
C MET A 86 2.43 -2.54 12.86
N GLY A 87 1.94 -2.82 11.65
CA GLY A 87 0.87 -3.79 11.38
C GLY A 87 1.37 -5.22 11.12
N LEU A 88 2.58 -5.60 11.52
CA LEU A 88 3.24 -6.83 11.03
C LEU A 88 2.45 -8.12 11.31
N GLY A 89 1.77 -8.20 12.46
CA GLY A 89 0.92 -9.35 12.81
C GLY A 89 -0.20 -9.62 11.78
N MET A 90 -0.62 -8.61 11.03
CA MET A 90 -1.63 -8.77 9.99
C MET A 90 -1.14 -9.60 8.79
N LEU A 91 0.17 -9.76 8.59
CA LEU A 91 0.67 -10.71 7.59
C LEU A 91 0.30 -12.14 8.01
N ALA A 92 0.51 -12.51 9.27
CA ALA A 92 0.13 -13.84 9.78
C ALA A 92 -1.39 -14.07 9.69
N THR A 93 -2.20 -13.08 10.08
CA THR A 93 -3.66 -13.18 9.99
C THR A 93 -4.14 -13.28 8.55
N THR A 94 -3.62 -12.46 7.64
CA THR A 94 -3.95 -12.52 6.20
C THR A 94 -3.57 -13.87 5.61
N GLY A 95 -2.38 -14.35 5.96
CA GLY A 95 -1.89 -15.67 5.66
C GLY A 95 -2.80 -16.80 6.11
N ALA A 96 -3.35 -16.71 7.31
CA ALA A 96 -4.29 -17.71 7.83
C ALA A 96 -5.65 -17.67 7.12
N GLN A 97 -6.12 -16.49 6.71
CA GLN A 97 -7.44 -16.31 6.08
C GLN A 97 -7.45 -16.58 4.57
N GLN A 98 -6.30 -16.44 3.88
CA GLN A 98 -6.14 -16.70 2.45
C GLN A 98 -7.16 -15.98 1.52
N PRO A 99 -7.44 -14.67 1.69
CA PRO A 99 -8.34 -13.97 0.77
C PRO A 99 -7.77 -13.96 -0.66
N ALA A 100 -8.56 -14.41 -1.63
CA ALA A 100 -8.15 -14.50 -3.03
C ALA A 100 -7.87 -13.14 -3.68
N ASN A 101 -8.53 -12.09 -3.20
CA ASN A 101 -8.65 -10.77 -3.81
C ASN A 101 -7.85 -9.66 -3.11
N LEU A 102 -6.90 -10.01 -2.23
CA LEU A 102 -6.12 -9.03 -1.46
C LEU A 102 -4.67 -8.94 -1.94
N THR A 103 -4.25 -7.74 -2.34
CA THR A 103 -2.85 -7.42 -2.65
C THR A 103 -2.33 -6.30 -1.75
N ILE A 104 -1.24 -6.54 -1.03
CA ILE A 104 -0.55 -5.53 -0.21
C ILE A 104 0.64 -4.99 -0.99
N VAL A 105 0.66 -3.69 -1.24
CA VAL A 105 1.74 -2.96 -1.92
C VAL A 105 2.42 -2.06 -0.90
N VAL A 106 3.66 -2.39 -0.55
CA VAL A 106 4.48 -1.65 0.40
C VAL A 106 5.44 -0.75 -0.36
N LEU A 107 5.25 0.57 -0.28
CA LEU A 107 6.19 1.58 -0.77
C LEU A 107 7.32 1.72 0.25
N ASP A 108 8.44 1.09 -0.03
CA ASP A 108 9.57 0.97 0.89
C ASP A 108 10.70 1.91 0.48
N ASN A 109 10.81 3.02 1.21
CA ASN A 109 11.93 3.95 1.09
C ASN A 109 12.99 3.72 2.20
N GLY A 110 12.80 2.73 3.06
CA GLY A 110 13.68 2.44 4.20
C GLY A 110 13.64 3.49 5.31
N HIS A 111 12.63 4.37 5.37
CA HIS A 111 12.63 5.50 6.31
C HIS A 111 11.22 5.85 6.82
N PHE A 112 11.15 6.31 8.07
CA PHE A 112 9.96 6.99 8.59
C PHE A 112 9.90 8.45 8.09
N GLY A 113 9.40 8.63 6.85
CA GLY A 113 9.48 9.91 6.14
C GLY A 113 8.82 11.10 6.83
N GLU A 114 7.73 10.87 7.58
CA GLU A 114 6.96 11.96 8.22
C GLU A 114 7.51 12.40 9.58
N THR A 115 8.38 11.62 10.21
CA THR A 115 8.87 11.87 11.59
C THR A 115 10.32 12.35 11.65
N GLY A 116 10.97 12.55 10.50
CA GLY A 116 12.35 13.04 10.42
C GLY A 116 13.33 12.12 9.70
N MET A 117 12.85 11.23 8.81
CA MET A 117 13.70 10.37 7.97
C MET A 117 14.62 9.46 8.78
N GLN A 118 14.16 8.93 9.90
CA GLN A 118 14.87 7.87 10.61
C GLN A 118 14.81 6.57 9.81
N HIS A 119 15.91 5.82 9.79
CA HIS A 119 15.93 4.47 9.22
C HIS A 119 14.80 3.62 9.76
N SER A 120 14.04 3.00 8.86
CA SER A 120 13.06 2.00 9.22
C SER A 120 13.74 0.64 9.43
N HIS A 121 12.98 -0.36 9.87
CA HIS A 121 13.54 -1.69 10.08
C HIS A 121 13.91 -2.37 8.75
N THR A 122 13.32 -1.97 7.62
CA THR A 122 13.65 -2.54 6.29
C THR A 122 15.02 -2.09 5.80
N SER A 123 15.48 -0.89 6.16
CA SER A 123 16.86 -0.45 5.91
C SER A 123 17.88 -1.08 6.87
N LEU A 124 17.41 -1.75 7.94
CA LEU A 124 18.24 -2.38 8.97
C LEU A 124 18.22 -3.92 8.91
N GLY A 125 17.63 -4.50 7.84
CA GLY A 125 17.69 -5.94 7.57
C GLY A 125 16.36 -6.69 7.68
N THR A 126 15.25 -6.03 8.01
CA THR A 126 13.93 -6.69 7.99
C THR A 126 13.47 -6.92 6.55
N ASP A 127 13.22 -8.18 6.20
CA ASP A 127 12.75 -8.60 4.87
C ASP A 127 11.24 -8.91 4.90
N LEU A 128 10.43 -7.97 4.42
CA LEU A 128 8.97 -8.11 4.38
C LEU A 128 8.51 -9.17 3.37
N VAL A 129 9.26 -9.39 2.28
CA VAL A 129 8.97 -10.44 1.30
C VAL A 129 9.17 -11.82 1.93
N ALA A 130 10.28 -12.03 2.65
CA ALA A 130 10.52 -13.26 3.38
C ALA A 130 9.45 -13.51 4.46
N LEU A 131 9.07 -12.46 5.21
CA LEU A 131 8.01 -12.56 6.22
C LEU A 131 6.64 -12.92 5.62
N ALA A 132 6.27 -12.33 4.47
CA ALA A 132 5.05 -12.69 3.76
C ALA A 132 5.04 -14.17 3.32
N LYS A 133 6.17 -14.67 2.79
CA LYS A 133 6.32 -16.10 2.43
C LYS A 133 6.19 -17.00 3.66
N ALA A 134 6.85 -16.64 4.77
CA ALA A 134 6.80 -17.38 6.02
C ALA A 134 5.38 -17.39 6.64
N THR A 135 4.56 -16.41 6.29
CA THR A 135 3.15 -16.30 6.70
C THR A 135 2.19 -16.77 5.61
N SER A 136 2.60 -17.67 4.71
CA SER A 136 1.71 -18.35 3.76
C SER A 136 1.05 -17.44 2.70
N PHE A 137 1.61 -16.28 2.39
CA PHE A 137 1.20 -15.54 1.19
C PHE A 137 1.46 -16.38 -0.07
N LYS A 138 0.50 -16.37 -1.01
CA LYS A 138 0.65 -17.11 -2.27
C LYS A 138 1.70 -16.50 -3.18
N GLN A 139 1.84 -15.17 -3.09
CA GLN A 139 2.82 -14.42 -3.85
C GLN A 139 3.46 -13.37 -2.96
N ALA A 140 4.79 -13.28 -3.01
CA ALA A 140 5.53 -12.24 -2.32
C ALA A 140 6.79 -11.90 -3.12
N LEU A 141 6.90 -10.65 -3.58
CA LEU A 141 7.97 -10.22 -4.49
C LEU A 141 8.53 -8.84 -4.11
N LEU A 142 9.83 -8.69 -4.32
CA LEU A 142 10.51 -7.40 -4.30
C LEU A 142 10.41 -6.79 -5.71
N ILE A 143 10.03 -5.52 -5.79
CA ILE A 143 9.95 -4.73 -7.01
C ILE A 143 11.01 -3.63 -6.93
N ASP A 144 11.99 -3.66 -7.82
CA ASP A 144 13.12 -2.72 -7.89
C ASP A 144 13.12 -1.86 -9.17
N ASN A 145 12.14 -2.07 -10.05
CA ASN A 145 11.96 -1.30 -11.28
C ASN A 145 10.47 -0.97 -11.52
N ALA A 146 10.23 0.13 -12.23
CA ALA A 146 8.88 0.65 -12.45
C ALA A 146 7.96 -0.28 -13.25
N ALA A 147 8.51 -1.17 -14.09
CA ALA A 147 7.72 -2.13 -14.86
C ALA A 147 7.07 -3.22 -13.98
N GLY A 148 7.48 -3.32 -12.70
CA GLY A 148 6.87 -4.21 -11.72
C GLY A 148 5.39 -3.96 -11.42
N VAL A 149 4.83 -2.80 -11.81
CA VAL A 149 3.37 -2.56 -11.78
C VAL A 149 2.61 -3.66 -12.50
N ASN A 150 3.14 -4.20 -13.60
CA ASN A 150 2.50 -5.28 -14.36
C ASN A 150 2.38 -6.58 -13.55
N GLN A 151 3.34 -6.85 -12.66
CA GLN A 151 3.28 -8.02 -11.78
C GLN A 151 2.21 -7.84 -10.71
N ILE A 152 2.05 -6.62 -10.18
CA ILE A 152 0.99 -6.28 -9.23
C ILE A 152 -0.38 -6.42 -9.91
N GLN A 153 -0.55 -5.84 -11.10
CA GLN A 153 -1.79 -5.95 -11.87
C GLN A 153 -2.17 -7.40 -12.15
N SER A 154 -1.18 -8.23 -12.53
CA SER A 154 -1.39 -9.66 -12.78
C SER A 154 -1.85 -10.41 -11.52
N ALA A 155 -1.31 -10.06 -10.35
CA ALA A 155 -1.74 -10.64 -9.08
C ALA A 155 -3.16 -10.22 -8.70
N VAL A 156 -3.47 -8.93 -8.84
CA VAL A 156 -4.79 -8.36 -8.56
C VAL A 156 -5.86 -9.05 -9.41
N SER A 157 -5.66 -9.11 -10.73
CA SER A 157 -6.60 -9.73 -11.67
C SER A 157 -6.65 -11.27 -11.55
N GLY A 158 -5.53 -11.90 -11.20
CA GLY A 158 -5.43 -13.36 -11.11
C GLY A 158 -6.15 -13.96 -9.89
N ARG A 159 -6.37 -13.18 -8.83
CA ARG A 159 -7.07 -13.57 -7.60
C ARG A 159 -6.68 -14.96 -7.06
N THR A 160 -5.38 -15.26 -7.01
CA THR A 160 -4.89 -16.60 -6.65
C THR A 160 -4.67 -16.79 -5.14
N GLY A 161 -4.88 -15.74 -4.35
CA GLY A 161 -4.60 -15.69 -2.91
C GLY A 161 -3.97 -14.37 -2.51
N PRO A 162 -3.65 -14.20 -1.21
CA PRO A 162 -3.05 -12.96 -0.74
C PRO A 162 -1.65 -12.78 -1.33
N ALA A 163 -1.40 -11.58 -1.84
CA ALA A 163 -0.12 -11.19 -2.43
C ALA A 163 0.52 -10.01 -1.68
N LEU A 164 1.85 -9.99 -1.58
CA LEU A 164 2.62 -8.86 -1.06
C LEU A 164 3.69 -8.43 -2.06
N PHE A 165 3.74 -7.14 -2.36
CA PHE A 165 4.75 -6.53 -3.21
C PHE A 165 5.47 -5.44 -2.44
N GLN A 166 6.77 -5.63 -2.21
CA GLN A 166 7.62 -4.61 -1.60
C GLN A 166 8.30 -3.83 -2.71
N VAL A 167 7.94 -2.56 -2.87
CA VAL A 167 8.40 -1.68 -3.94
C VAL A 167 9.49 -0.76 -3.40
N LYS A 168 10.72 -0.91 -3.88
CA LYS A 168 11.83 -0.05 -3.49
C LYS A 168 11.72 1.31 -4.18
N VAL A 169 11.39 2.33 -3.40
CA VAL A 169 11.18 3.70 -3.88
C VAL A 169 12.25 4.64 -3.32
N ARG A 170 12.45 5.78 -3.97
CA ARG A 170 13.42 6.78 -3.53
C ARG A 170 13.07 7.34 -2.16
N ALA A 171 14.11 7.61 -1.37
CA ALA A 171 13.99 8.32 -0.11
C ALA A 171 13.99 9.83 -0.38
N GLU A 172 12.82 10.34 -0.80
CA GLU A 172 12.65 11.75 -1.15
C GLU A 172 11.40 12.36 -0.50
N GLU A 173 11.51 13.65 -0.19
CA GLU A 173 10.40 14.48 0.24
C GLU A 173 9.71 15.08 -0.99
N LEU A 174 8.40 14.88 -1.09
CA LEU A 174 7.57 15.40 -2.17
C LEU A 174 6.49 16.34 -1.61
N PRO A 175 6.07 17.38 -2.34
CA PRO A 175 5.03 18.31 -1.86
C PRO A 175 3.74 17.58 -1.51
N ARG A 176 3.29 17.63 -0.25
CA ARG A 176 2.12 16.86 0.22
C ARG A 176 0.85 17.20 -0.58
N ALA A 177 0.24 16.18 -1.19
CA ALA A 177 -1.10 16.29 -1.77
C ALA A 177 -2.09 15.77 -0.73
N LEU A 178 -2.89 16.66 -0.12
CA LEU A 178 -3.70 16.32 1.04
C LEU A 178 -5.14 16.00 0.63
N PRO A 179 -5.60 14.74 0.79
CA PRO A 179 -7.02 14.44 0.69
C PRO A 179 -7.80 14.99 1.90
N MET A 180 -9.11 14.86 1.81
CA MET A 180 -10.03 14.98 2.95
C MET A 180 -9.50 14.21 4.17
N ARG A 181 -9.62 14.82 5.35
CA ARG A 181 -9.18 14.25 6.63
C ARG A 181 -10.31 13.81 7.54
N ASP A 182 -11.55 14.14 7.17
CA ASP A 182 -12.73 13.69 7.90
C ASP A 182 -12.94 12.19 7.66
N GLY A 183 -12.60 11.39 8.67
CA GLY A 183 -12.75 9.94 8.61
C GLY A 183 -14.20 9.47 8.46
N VAL A 184 -15.18 10.24 8.96
CA VAL A 184 -16.60 9.92 8.79
C VAL A 184 -17.00 10.08 7.33
N GLN A 185 -16.58 11.18 6.71
CA GLN A 185 -16.89 11.43 5.30
C GLN A 185 -16.16 10.46 4.36
N ILE A 186 -14.88 10.15 4.63
CA ILE A 186 -14.14 9.14 3.86
C ILE A 186 -14.83 7.78 3.94
N LYS A 187 -15.19 7.34 5.16
CA LYS A 187 -15.94 6.09 5.39
C LYS A 187 -17.26 6.08 4.63
N ASN A 188 -18.07 7.15 4.74
CA ASN A 188 -19.38 7.20 4.09
C ASN A 188 -19.28 7.26 2.56
N ARG A 189 -18.30 7.98 2.01
CA ARG A 189 -18.02 7.99 0.56
C ARG A 189 -17.66 6.60 0.04
N PHE A 190 -16.76 5.91 0.74
CA PHE A 190 -16.31 4.58 0.34
C PHE A 190 -17.43 3.53 0.48
N ARG A 191 -18.29 3.66 1.50
CA ARG A 191 -19.50 2.85 1.64
C ARG A 191 -20.49 3.08 0.50
N ALA A 192 -20.69 4.32 0.08
CA ALA A 192 -21.56 4.64 -1.04
C ALA A 192 -21.06 4.04 -2.37
N GLU A 193 -19.74 4.02 -2.59
CA GLU A 193 -19.12 3.31 -3.74
C GLU A 193 -19.37 1.80 -3.72
N LEU A 194 -19.57 1.23 -2.54
CA LEU A 194 -19.96 -0.17 -2.35
C LEU A 194 -21.49 -0.38 -2.41
N GLY A 195 -22.27 0.67 -2.67
CA GLY A 195 -23.74 0.62 -2.70
C GLY A 195 -24.42 0.61 -1.32
N PHE A 196 -23.70 1.00 -0.26
CA PHE A 196 -24.25 1.09 1.10
C PHE A 196 -24.60 2.51 1.50
N GLU A 197 -25.68 2.66 2.26
CA GLU A 197 -26.07 3.94 2.85
C GLU A 197 -25.04 4.46 3.87
N PRO A 198 -24.89 5.80 4.00
CA PRO A 198 -24.12 6.42 5.06
C PRO A 198 -24.60 6.02 6.46
N ILE A 199 -23.67 5.93 7.40
CA ILE A 199 -23.96 5.74 8.84
C ILE A 199 -23.40 6.91 9.66
#